data_AF-A0A930TN72-F1
#
_entry.id   AF-A0A930TN72-F1
#
_cell.length_a   1.000
_cell.length_b   1.000
_cell.length_c   1.000
_cell.angle_alpha   90.00
_cell.angle_beta   90.00
_cell.angle_gamma   90.00
#
_symmetry.space_group_name_H-M   'P 1'
#
loop_
_entity.id
_entity.type
_entity.pdbx_description
1 polymer ?
#
loop_
_entity_poly.entity_id
_entity_poly.type
_entity_poly.pdbx_seq_one_letter_code
_entity_poly.pdbx_strand_id
1 'polypeptide(L)'
;MLGESWQTVQRLLLWFSVEGDLAAELQPAIRVIQQTLPRTDLTLWTLEDTLLFQWLQSPLTRVAELRAAQFDAAIILTLPHQSPYARAYLCYLAGIPIRIGQSHEFGGSVLSHCVQPSLDLESPYDYQLHFLTVLGFPVQPLMVRT
;
A
#
# COMPACT_ATOMS: atom_id res chain seq x y z
N MET A 1 4.44 17.29 -4.36
CA MET A 1 3.59 16.55 -3.41
C MET A 1 2.76 15.56 -4.22
N LEU A 2 2.63 14.31 -3.78
CA LEU A 2 1.85 13.27 -4.51
C LEU A 2 0.35 13.64 -4.66
N GLY A 3 -0.13 14.61 -3.87
CA GLY A 3 -1.50 15.14 -3.91
C GLY A 3 -2.04 15.47 -5.30
N GLU A 4 -1.24 16.08 -6.18
CA GLU A 4 -1.68 16.41 -7.56
C GLU A 4 -1.62 15.21 -8.51
N SER A 5 -0.74 14.23 -8.25
CA SER A 5 -0.59 13.03 -9.07
C SER A 5 -1.75 12.05 -8.94
N TRP A 6 -2.55 12.13 -7.88
CA TRP A 6 -3.71 11.25 -7.71
C TRP A 6 -4.82 11.50 -8.74
N GLN A 7 -4.89 12.70 -9.32
CA GLN A 7 -5.92 13.04 -10.31
C GLN A 7 -5.81 12.24 -11.61
N THR A 8 -4.62 11.71 -11.92
CA THR A 8 -4.38 10.91 -13.12
C THR A 8 -4.53 9.41 -12.88
N VAL A 9 -4.72 8.97 -11.64
CA VAL A 9 -4.84 7.55 -11.27
C VAL A 9 -6.30 7.11 -11.44
N GLN A 10 -6.55 6.29 -12.45
CA GLN A 10 -7.89 5.72 -12.71
C GLN A 10 -8.05 4.35 -12.08
N ARG A 11 -6.99 3.54 -12.03
CA ARG A 11 -6.99 2.19 -11.44
C ARG A 11 -5.91 2.09 -10.38
N LEU A 12 -6.36 1.94 -9.13
CA LEU A 12 -5.49 1.87 -7.97
C LEU A 12 -5.59 0.48 -7.34
N LEU A 13 -4.44 -0.18 -7.25
CA LEU A 13 -4.28 -1.38 -6.42
C LEU A 13 -3.97 -0.96 -4.99
N LEU A 14 -4.79 -1.40 -4.03
CA LEU A 14 -4.45 -1.34 -2.61
C LEU A 14 -4.13 -2.75 -2.13
N TRP A 15 -2.86 -2.98 -1.82
CA TRP A 15 -2.37 -4.29 -1.38
C TRP A 15 -2.05 -4.26 0.11
N PHE A 16 -2.67 -5.13 0.89
CA PHE A 16 -2.40 -5.29 2.32
C PHE A 16 -2.38 -6.76 2.77
N SER A 17 -1.73 -7.01 3.91
CA SER A 17 -1.76 -8.33 4.56
C SER A 17 -3.04 -8.50 5.39
N VAL A 18 -3.54 -9.73 5.49
CA VAL A 18 -4.61 -10.10 6.42
C VAL A 18 -3.98 -10.93 7.52
N GLU A 19 -3.22 -10.28 8.40
CA GLU A 19 -2.64 -10.96 9.56
C GLU A 19 -3.34 -10.43 10.82
N GLY A 20 -4.10 -11.29 11.51
CA GLY A 20 -4.91 -10.87 12.65
C GLY A 20 -6.07 -9.94 12.27
N ASP A 21 -6.38 -8.96 13.12
CA ASP A 21 -7.48 -7.99 12.91
C ASP A 21 -7.05 -6.79 12.02
N LEU A 22 -5.99 -6.95 11.23
CA LEU A 22 -5.45 -5.88 10.39
C LEU A 22 -6.46 -5.29 9.42
N ALA A 23 -7.36 -6.13 8.91
CA ALA A 23 -8.42 -5.67 8.05
C ALA A 23 -9.30 -4.61 8.75
N ALA A 24 -9.55 -4.76 10.06
CA ALA A 24 -10.27 -3.77 10.87
C ALA A 24 -9.39 -2.55 11.20
N GLU A 25 -8.12 -2.75 11.55
CA GLU A 25 -7.18 -1.65 11.81
C GLU A 25 -6.93 -0.76 10.59
N LEU A 26 -6.96 -1.36 9.39
CA LEU A 26 -6.80 -0.68 8.10
C LEU A 26 -8.11 -0.13 7.55
N GLN A 27 -9.29 -0.48 8.09
CA GLN A 27 -10.57 0.07 7.61
C GLN A 27 -10.58 1.61 7.56
N PRO A 28 -10.10 2.34 8.57
CA PRO A 28 -10.05 3.80 8.51
C PRO A 28 -9.18 4.30 7.35
N ALA A 29 -8.03 3.66 7.11
CA ALA A 29 -7.13 4.00 6.03
C ALA A 29 -7.78 3.79 4.65
N ILE A 30 -8.39 2.61 4.45
CA ILE A 30 -9.11 2.26 3.22
C ILE A 30 -10.25 3.26 2.97
N ARG A 31 -11.02 3.60 4.01
CA ARG A 31 -12.13 4.55 3.92
C ARG A 31 -11.67 5.94 3.48
N VAL A 32 -10.58 6.46 4.06
CA VAL A 32 -10.02 7.76 3.68
C VAL A 32 -9.58 7.77 2.22
N ILE A 33 -8.92 6.70 1.74
CA ILE A 33 -8.52 6.58 0.34
C ILE A 33 -9.76 6.60 -0.58
N GLN A 34 -10.77 5.78 -0.27
CA GLN A 34 -12.02 5.69 -1.04
C GLN A 34 -12.76 7.04 -1.11
N GLN A 35 -12.80 7.78 -0.01
CA GLN A 35 -13.46 9.10 0.05
C GLN A 35 -12.68 10.17 -0.73
N THR A 36 -11.35 10.09 -0.72
CA THR A 36 -10.48 11.08 -1.38
C THR A 36 -10.40 10.83 -2.89
N LEU A 37 -10.53 9.57 -3.31
CA LEU A 37 -10.41 9.13 -4.71
C LEU A 37 -11.72 8.48 -5.22
N PRO A 38 -12.86 9.19 -5.21
CA PRO A 38 -14.17 8.59 -5.49
C PRO A 38 -14.37 8.20 -6.96
N ARG A 39 -13.47 8.63 -7.87
CA ARG A 39 -13.51 8.33 -9.30
C ARG A 39 -12.50 7.26 -9.71
N THR A 40 -11.69 6.79 -8.78
CA THR A 40 -10.68 5.77 -9.02
C THR A 40 -11.30 4.40 -8.80
N ASP A 41 -11.11 3.50 -9.76
CA ASP A 41 -11.39 2.08 -9.60
C ASP A 41 -10.37 1.48 -8.62
N LEU A 42 -10.83 1.31 -7.37
CA LEU A 42 -10.04 0.80 -6.28
C LEU A 42 -10.19 -0.72 -6.18
N THR A 43 -9.13 -1.45 -6.53
CA THR A 43 -9.06 -2.89 -6.33
C THR A 43 -8.32 -3.20 -5.04
N LEU A 44 -8.97 -3.94 -4.13
CA LEU A 44 -8.37 -4.41 -2.88
C LEU A 44 -7.79 -5.80 -3.10
N TRP A 45 -6.48 -5.96 -2.91
CA TRP A 45 -5.84 -7.27 -2.91
C TRP A 45 -5.29 -7.59 -1.52
N THR A 46 -5.72 -8.76 -1.05
CA THR A 46 -5.37 -9.29 0.25
C THR A 46 -4.66 -10.61 0.07
N LEU A 47 -3.45 -10.71 0.61
CA LEU A 47 -2.72 -11.97 0.63
C LEU A 47 -1.95 -12.05 1.95
N GLU A 48 -2.16 -13.14 2.68
CA GLU A 48 -1.34 -13.48 3.84
C GLU A 48 0.13 -13.58 3.41
N ASP A 49 1.04 -13.07 4.23
CA ASP A 49 2.48 -13.13 3.93
C ASP A 49 3.00 -14.57 3.80
N THR A 50 2.43 -15.51 4.55
CA THR A 50 2.69 -16.96 4.41
C THR A 50 2.32 -17.48 3.02
N LEU A 51 1.22 -16.99 2.45
CA LEU A 51 0.77 -17.33 1.11
C LEU A 51 1.53 -16.59 0.02
N LEU A 52 2.20 -15.46 0.34
CA LEU A 52 3.07 -14.76 -0.60
C LEU A 52 4.20 -15.66 -1.10
N PHE A 53 4.80 -16.47 -0.22
CA PHE A 53 5.81 -17.44 -0.61
C PHE A 53 5.25 -18.53 -1.55
N GLN A 54 4.01 -18.97 -1.34
CA GLN A 54 3.35 -19.89 -2.28
C GLN A 54 3.03 -19.19 -3.60
N TRP A 55 2.70 -17.90 -3.56
CA TRP A 55 2.48 -17.08 -4.74
C TRP A 55 3.74 -16.97 -5.61
N LEU A 56 4.92 -16.92 -4.97
CA LEU A 56 6.22 -16.94 -5.65
C LEU A 56 6.56 -18.30 -6.29
N GLN A 57 5.77 -19.36 -6.09
CA GLN A 57 5.94 -20.64 -6.78
C GLN A 57 5.45 -20.60 -8.24
N SER A 58 4.54 -19.67 -8.58
CA SER A 58 4.05 -19.47 -9.96
C SER A 58 4.03 -17.98 -10.31
N PRO A 59 5.19 -17.29 -10.23
CA PRO A 59 5.25 -15.84 -10.25
C PRO A 59 4.84 -15.27 -11.62
N LEU A 60 5.08 -16.01 -12.71
CA LEU A 60 4.77 -15.55 -14.07
C LEU A 60 3.27 -15.42 -14.33
N THR A 61 2.47 -16.42 -13.95
CA THR A 61 1.01 -16.40 -14.10
C THR A 61 0.40 -15.22 -13.36
N ARG A 62 0.92 -14.99 -12.17
CA ARG A 62 0.45 -13.96 -11.27
C ARG A 62 0.86 -12.54 -11.67
N VAL A 63 2.10 -12.38 -12.15
CA VAL A 63 2.55 -11.15 -12.79
C VAL A 63 1.71 -10.87 -14.04
N ALA A 64 1.30 -11.89 -14.79
CA ALA A 64 0.40 -11.71 -15.94
C ALA A 64 -0.99 -11.23 -15.53
N GLU A 65 -1.56 -11.74 -14.43
CA GLU A 65 -2.84 -11.25 -13.87
C GLU A 65 -2.73 -9.77 -13.47
N LEU A 66 -1.70 -9.40 -12.70
CA LEU A 66 -1.43 -8.00 -12.33
C LEU A 66 -1.26 -7.09 -13.55
N ARG A 67 -0.51 -7.57 -14.55
CA ARG A 67 -0.27 -6.83 -15.78
C ARG A 67 -1.56 -6.64 -16.57
N ALA A 68 -2.43 -7.65 -16.64
CA ALA A 68 -3.70 -7.58 -17.35
C ALA A 68 -4.68 -6.58 -16.71
N ALA A 69 -4.62 -6.42 -15.37
CA ALA A 69 -5.41 -5.42 -14.65
C ALA A 69 -4.97 -3.98 -14.95
N GLN A 70 -3.74 -3.78 -15.45
CA GLN A 70 -3.24 -2.50 -15.98
C GLN A 70 -3.33 -1.36 -14.95
N PHE A 71 -3.04 -1.61 -13.67
CA PHE A 71 -3.07 -0.58 -12.64
C PHE A 71 -2.12 0.60 -12.95
N ASP A 72 -2.60 1.81 -12.68
CA ASP A 72 -1.80 3.03 -12.83
C ASP A 72 -0.90 3.23 -11.60
N ALA A 73 -1.39 2.78 -10.43
CA ALA A 73 -0.68 2.86 -9.17
C ALA A 73 -0.98 1.66 -8.26
N ALA A 74 -0.02 1.37 -7.37
CA ALA A 74 -0.18 0.46 -6.26
C ALA A 74 0.26 1.14 -4.95
N ILE A 75 -0.61 1.13 -3.94
CA ILE A 75 -0.28 1.45 -2.55
C ILE A 75 -0.16 0.13 -1.79
N ILE A 76 0.97 -0.07 -1.13
CA ILE A 76 1.28 -1.28 -0.37
C ILE A 76 1.25 -0.89 1.10
N LEU A 77 0.23 -1.36 1.81
CA LEU A 77 0.10 -1.19 3.25
C LEU A 77 0.73 -2.41 3.93
N THR A 78 1.68 -2.15 4.83
CA THR A 78 2.35 -3.16 5.65
C THR A 78 2.31 -2.78 7.12
N LEU A 79 2.48 -3.76 7.99
CA LEU A 79 2.77 -3.50 9.40
C LEU A 79 4.17 -2.91 9.59
N PRO A 80 4.47 -2.26 10.74
CA PRO A 80 5.78 -1.71 11.04
C PRO A 80 6.96 -2.70 10.86
N HIS A 81 6.72 -3.98 11.12
CA HIS A 81 7.75 -5.03 11.02
C HIS A 81 7.73 -5.79 9.68
N GLN A 82 6.84 -5.45 8.76
CA GLN A 82 6.69 -6.13 7.48
C GLN A 82 7.30 -5.31 6.34
N SER A 83 8.07 -6.01 5.49
CA SER A 83 8.65 -5.39 4.29
C SER A 83 7.62 -5.23 3.18
N PRO A 84 7.51 -4.05 2.52
CA PRO A 84 6.66 -3.88 1.34
C PRO A 84 7.30 -4.44 0.06
N TYR A 85 8.61 -4.75 0.08
CA TYR A 85 9.39 -4.90 -1.15
C TYR A 85 9.05 -6.15 -1.95
N ALA A 86 8.63 -7.24 -1.31
CA ALA A 86 8.19 -8.44 -2.04
C ALA A 86 6.95 -8.15 -2.91
N ARG A 87 5.95 -7.46 -2.34
CA ARG A 87 4.73 -7.03 -3.08
C ARG A 87 5.07 -5.98 -4.14
N ALA A 88 5.93 -5.02 -3.80
CA ALA A 88 6.37 -3.98 -4.71
C ALA A 88 7.14 -4.56 -5.91
N TYR A 89 7.92 -5.62 -5.69
CA TYR A 89 8.64 -6.30 -6.75
C TYR A 89 7.70 -7.00 -7.73
N LEU A 90 6.61 -7.62 -7.26
CA LEU A 90 5.57 -8.16 -8.12
C LEU A 90 4.89 -7.07 -8.95
N CYS A 91 4.57 -5.94 -8.32
CA CYS A 91 4.01 -4.77 -9.01
C CYS A 91 4.98 -4.21 -10.07
N TYR A 92 6.27 -4.17 -9.75
CA TYR A 92 7.33 -3.76 -10.68
C TYR A 92 7.40 -4.69 -11.89
N LEU A 93 7.42 -6.01 -11.68
CA LEU A 93 7.41 -6.99 -12.77
C LEU A 93 6.15 -6.90 -13.62
N ALA A 94 5.00 -6.58 -13.02
CA ALA A 94 3.74 -6.36 -13.73
C ALA A 94 3.73 -5.08 -14.58
N GLY A 95 4.67 -4.16 -14.36
CA GLY A 95 4.78 -2.90 -15.09
C GLY A 95 3.93 -1.76 -14.50
N ILE A 96 3.48 -1.87 -13.25
CA ILE A 96 2.72 -0.82 -12.57
C ILE A 96 3.67 0.36 -12.31
N PRO A 97 3.44 1.56 -12.88
CA PRO A 97 4.44 2.62 -12.89
C PRO A 97 4.60 3.33 -11.54
N ILE A 98 3.51 3.49 -10.78
CA ILE A 98 3.52 4.10 -9.44
C ILE A 98 3.40 3.00 -8.39
N ARG A 99 4.40 2.85 -7.52
CA ARG A 99 4.47 1.79 -6.50
C ARG A 99 4.93 2.43 -5.20
N ILE A 100 4.02 2.53 -4.24
CA ILE A 100 4.17 3.34 -3.04
C ILE A 100 4.12 2.42 -1.82
N GLY A 101 5.05 2.60 -0.90
CA GLY A 101 5.10 1.84 0.34
C GLY A 101 5.88 2.60 1.41
N GLN A 102 5.80 2.12 2.64
CA GLN A 102 6.52 2.67 3.79
C GLN A 102 7.54 1.64 4.29
N SER A 103 8.82 2.02 4.42
CA SER A 103 9.88 1.12 4.91
C SER A 103 11.13 1.86 5.37
N HIS A 104 11.81 1.31 6.37
CA HIS A 104 13.18 1.70 6.77
C HIS A 104 14.26 1.00 5.92
N GLU A 105 13.91 -0.03 5.16
CA GLU A 105 14.86 -0.81 4.38
C GLU A 105 15.18 -0.13 3.05
N PHE A 106 16.38 -0.37 2.53
CA PHE A 106 16.76 0.02 1.18
C PHE A 106 16.35 -1.06 0.17
N GLY A 107 15.43 -0.75 -0.73
CA GLY A 107 15.04 -1.63 -1.83
C GLY A 107 15.12 -0.98 -3.22
N GLY A 108 15.97 0.04 -3.37
CA GLY A 108 16.24 0.69 -4.65
C GLY A 108 14.99 1.24 -5.34
N SER A 109 14.86 1.00 -6.65
CA SER A 109 13.75 1.50 -7.48
C SER A 109 12.51 0.60 -7.48
N VAL A 110 12.48 -0.44 -6.65
CA VAL A 110 11.35 -1.37 -6.58
C VAL A 110 10.09 -0.63 -6.11
N LEU A 111 10.21 0.20 -5.08
CA LEU A 111 9.24 1.26 -4.83
C LEU A 111 9.61 2.46 -5.71
N SER A 112 8.63 3.06 -6.39
CA SER A 112 8.86 4.35 -7.05
C SER A 112 8.79 5.50 -6.06
N HIS A 113 8.06 5.33 -4.96
CA HIS A 113 8.01 6.26 -3.83
C HIS A 113 8.06 5.47 -2.53
N CYS A 114 9.13 5.66 -1.76
CA CYS A 114 9.28 5.10 -0.43
C CYS A 114 9.04 6.20 0.60
N VAL A 115 8.04 6.03 1.45
CA VAL A 115 7.81 6.88 2.61
C VAL A 115 8.64 6.34 3.77
N GLN A 116 9.36 7.23 4.44
CA GLN A 116 10.08 6.86 5.66
C GLN A 116 9.10 6.85 6.84
N PRO A 117 8.96 5.73 7.57
CA PRO A 117 8.21 5.70 8.80
C PRO A 117 8.87 6.61 9.84
N SER A 118 8.08 7.16 10.77
CA SER A 118 8.64 7.79 11.96
C SER A 118 9.14 6.71 12.93
N LEU A 119 10.30 6.96 13.56
CA LEU A 119 10.96 6.01 14.46
C LEU A 119 10.16 5.75 15.75
N ASP A 120 9.25 6.66 16.11
CA ASP A 120 8.49 6.62 17.36
C ASP A 120 7.13 5.90 17.22
N LEU A 121 6.83 5.34 16.03
CA LEU A 121 5.53 4.73 15.74
C LEU A 121 5.55 3.22 15.95
N GLU A 122 5.15 2.79 17.14
CA GLU A 122 4.97 1.36 17.46
C GLU A 122 3.57 0.84 17.11
N SER A 123 2.57 1.73 17.11
CA SER A 123 1.18 1.39 16.81
C SER A 123 0.96 1.19 15.31
N PRO A 124 0.41 0.04 14.87
CA PRO A 124 0.00 -0.15 13.48
C PRO A 124 -0.94 0.94 12.97
N TYR A 125 -1.83 1.45 13.82
CA TYR A 125 -2.75 2.51 13.46
C TYR A 125 -2.03 3.82 13.10
N ASP A 126 -1.14 4.29 13.98
CA ASP A 126 -0.42 5.55 13.78
C ASP A 126 0.58 5.44 12.62
N TYR A 127 1.17 4.26 12.43
CA TYR A 127 2.01 3.95 11.28
C TYR A 127 1.30 4.21 9.95
N GLN A 128 0.02 3.83 9.85
CA GLN A 128 -0.78 4.01 8.63
C GLN A 128 -1.29 5.44 8.48
N LEU A 129 -1.66 6.10 9.58
CA LEU A 129 -2.05 7.51 9.53
C LEU A 129 -0.90 8.38 9.05
N HIS A 130 0.31 8.17 9.58
CA HIS A 130 1.51 8.84 9.10
C HIS A 130 1.71 8.62 7.61
N PHE A 131 1.62 7.36 7.16
CA PHE A 131 1.77 7.02 5.75
C PHE A 131 0.79 7.80 4.86
N LEU A 132 -0.50 7.75 5.20
CA LEU A 132 -1.55 8.45 4.46
C LEU A 132 -1.38 9.98 4.47
N THR A 133 -0.97 10.54 5.61
CA THR A 133 -0.69 11.99 5.74
C THR A 133 0.40 12.41 4.75
N VAL A 134 1.49 11.65 4.68
CA VAL A 134 2.61 11.94 3.76
C VAL A 134 2.19 11.83 2.29
N LEU A 135 1.26 10.91 1.99
CA LEU A 135 0.68 10.77 0.65
C LEU A 135 -0.33 11.88 0.29
N GLY A 136 -0.66 12.77 1.24
CA GLY A 136 -1.57 13.90 1.06
C GLY A 136 -3.03 13.55 1.28
N PHE A 137 -3.35 12.41 1.89
CA PHE A 137 -4.72 12.07 2.25
C PHE A 137 -5.17 12.84 3.51
N PRO A 138 -6.41 13.31 3.56
CA PRO A 138 -6.96 14.03 4.70
C PRO A 138 -7.30 13.05 5.83
N VAL A 139 -6.33 12.73 6.67
CA VAL A 139 -6.56 11.95 7.89
C VAL A 139 -6.77 12.88 9.09
N GLN A 140 -7.76 12.56 9.92
CA GLN A 140 -7.92 13.21 11.23
C GLN A 140 -7.07 12.44 12.22
N PRO A 141 -6.09 13.07 12.90
CA PRO A 141 -5.42 12.41 14.02
C PRO A 141 -6.47 12.11 15.09
N LEU A 142 -6.54 10.87 15.57
CA LEU A 142 -7.38 10.59 16.74
C LEU A 142 -6.87 11.48 17.88
N MET A 143 -7.74 12.34 18.40
CA MET A 143 -7.46 13.05 19.64
C MET A 143 -7.08 12.01 20.68
N VAL A 144 -5.83 12.10 21.17
CA VAL A 144 -5.35 11.34 22.32
C VAL A 144 -6.36 11.57 23.44
N ARG A 145 -7.09 10.52 23.82
CA ARG A 145 -7.91 10.56 25.04
C ARG A 145 -6.94 10.52 26.20
N THR A 146 -6.70 11.69 26.78
CA THR A 146 -5.99 11.90 28.05
C THR A 146 -6.67 11.16 29.19
#